data_AF-A0A8W8J7W4-F1
#
_entry.id   AF-A0A8W8J7W4-F1
#
_cell.length_a   1.000
_cell.length_b   1.000
_cell.length_c   1.000
_cell.angle_alpha   90.00
_cell.angle_beta   90.00
_cell.angle_gamma   90.00
#
_symmetry.space_group_name_H-M   'P 1'
#
loop_
_entity.id
_entity.type
_entity.pdbx_description
1 polymer ?
#
loop_
_entity_poly.entity_id
_entity_poly.type
_entity_poly.pdbx_seq_one_letter_code
_entity_poly.pdbx_strand_id
1 'polypeptide(L)'
;RLQTDLESAQREREEKERALMEAMANIHVKEHESEENDIGENGMSYDAELTQYENAEDMARPEEERITEAEKNITLQKQLEALQRELEESKDAQKATLNDVLHEQNVKQGRDKYKTLKQIRSGNTKHRVDQFEAL
;
A
#
# COMPACT_ATOMS: atom_id res chain seq x y z
N ARG A 1 -36.08 24.91 -13.44
CA ARG A 1 -35.20 24.54 -14.57
C ARG A 1 -33.74 24.60 -14.08
N LEU A 2 -33.13 25.76 -13.88
CA LEU A 2 -31.75 25.84 -13.31
C LEU A 2 -31.54 25.11 -11.96
N GLN A 3 -32.52 25.19 -11.05
CA GLN A 3 -32.42 24.56 -9.73
C GLN A 3 -32.61 23.03 -9.78
N THR A 4 -33.43 22.54 -10.71
CA THR A 4 -33.62 21.10 -10.94
C THR A 4 -32.41 20.49 -11.65
N ASP A 5 -31.75 21.25 -12.51
CA ASP A 5 -30.56 20.81 -13.25
C ASP A 5 -29.35 20.70 -12.31
N LEU A 6 -29.22 21.60 -11.34
CA LEU A 6 -28.19 21.54 -10.28
C LEU A 6 -28.38 20.32 -9.36
N GLU A 7 -29.61 20.02 -8.96
CA GLU A 7 -29.91 18.83 -8.15
C GLU A 7 -29.64 17.53 -8.92
N SER A 8 -29.94 17.47 -10.22
CA SER A 8 -29.58 16.31 -11.03
C SER A 8 -28.08 16.12 -11.16
N ALA A 9 -27.31 17.21 -11.30
CA ALA A 9 -25.85 17.14 -11.39
C ALA A 9 -25.22 16.70 -10.07
N GLN A 10 -25.78 17.10 -8.93
CA GLN A 10 -25.32 16.64 -7.61
C GLN A 10 -25.62 15.16 -7.39
N ARG A 11 -26.81 14.68 -7.76
CA ARG A 11 -27.15 13.25 -7.66
C ARG A 11 -26.27 12.38 -8.56
N GLU A 12 -26.01 12.81 -9.78
CA GLU A 12 -25.15 12.06 -10.71
C GLU A 12 -23.69 12.00 -10.19
N ARG A 13 -23.24 13.06 -9.49
CA ARG A 13 -21.93 13.09 -8.85
C ARG A 13 -21.86 12.15 -7.64
N GLU A 14 -22.89 12.15 -6.79
CA GLU A 14 -22.98 11.24 -5.64
C GLU A 14 -23.08 9.77 -6.08
N GLU A 15 -23.82 9.46 -7.14
CA GLU A 15 -23.90 8.10 -7.70
C GLU A 15 -22.54 7.64 -8.24
N LYS A 16 -21.81 8.51 -8.95
CA LYS A 16 -20.44 8.20 -9.42
C LYS A 16 -19.47 8.01 -8.27
N GLU A 17 -19.55 8.82 -7.22
CA GLU A 17 -18.71 8.71 -6.03
C GLU A 17 -19.01 7.43 -5.25
N ARG A 18 -20.29 7.04 -5.16
CA ARG A 18 -20.72 5.79 -4.54
C ARG A 18 -20.30 4.56 -5.35
N ALA A 19 -20.44 4.60 -6.67
CA ALA A 19 -19.98 3.53 -7.56
C ALA A 19 -18.45 3.38 -7.53
N LEU A 20 -17.71 4.49 -7.41
CA LEU A 20 -16.26 4.46 -7.24
C LEU A 20 -15.86 3.85 -5.89
N MET A 21 -16.54 4.23 -4.80
CA MET A 21 -16.31 3.66 -3.47
C MET A 21 -16.61 2.15 -3.44
N GLU A 22 -17.68 1.72 -4.11
CA GLU A 22 -18.03 0.30 -4.27
C GLU A 22 -17.00 -0.46 -5.15
N ALA A 23 -16.54 0.15 -6.23
CA ALA A 23 -15.46 -0.42 -7.05
C ALA A 23 -14.14 -0.53 -6.27
N MET A 24 -13.79 0.47 -5.47
CA MET A 24 -12.61 0.44 -4.59
C MET A 24 -12.74 -0.61 -3.47
N ALA A 25 -13.95 -0.84 -2.95
CA ALA A 25 -14.21 -1.91 -1.99
C ALA A 25 -14.04 -3.31 -2.63
N ASN A 26 -14.41 -3.48 -3.90
CA ASN A 26 -14.21 -4.73 -4.64
C ASN A 26 -12.76 -4.94 -5.14
N ILE A 27 -11.93 -3.89 -5.20
CA ILE A 27 -10.48 -3.97 -5.43
C ILE A 27 -9.73 -4.13 -4.10
N HIS A 28 -10.38 -4.64 -3.05
CA HIS A 28 -9.63 -5.18 -1.92
C HIS A 28 -8.98 -6.48 -2.39
N VAL A 29 -7.74 -6.38 -2.88
CA VAL A 29 -6.85 -7.52 -3.06
C VAL A 29 -6.89 -8.24 -1.72
N LYS A 30 -7.46 -9.46 -1.70
CA LYS A 30 -7.34 -10.38 -0.57
C LYS A 30 -5.85 -10.40 -0.25
N GLU A 31 -5.45 -9.74 0.85
CA GLU A 31 -4.10 -9.89 1.33
C GLU A 31 -3.88 -11.39 1.43
N HIS A 32 -2.77 -11.87 0.85
CA HIS A 32 -2.39 -13.26 1.01
C HIS A 32 -2.33 -13.48 2.52
N GLU A 33 -3.35 -14.13 3.06
CA GLU A 33 -3.36 -14.75 4.39
C GLU A 33 -2.19 -15.74 4.34
N SER A 34 -0.98 -15.25 4.62
CA SER A 34 0.08 -16.09 5.17
C SER A 34 -0.57 -16.74 6.37
N GLU A 35 -0.76 -18.06 6.28
CA GLU A 35 -1.34 -18.95 7.29
C GLU A 35 -1.33 -18.26 8.65
N GLU A 36 -2.46 -17.63 8.94
CA GLU A 36 -2.72 -17.07 10.26
C GLU A 36 -2.62 -18.28 11.17
N ASN A 37 -1.60 -18.31 12.03
CA ASN A 37 -1.55 -19.30 13.08
C ASN A 37 -2.88 -19.20 13.81
N ASP A 38 -3.76 -20.18 13.59
CA ASP A 38 -5.03 -20.38 14.28
C ASP A 38 -4.72 -20.66 15.75
N ILE A 39 -4.33 -19.60 16.46
CA ILE A 39 -4.24 -19.58 17.91
C ILE A 39 -5.67 -19.41 18.35
N GLY A 40 -6.34 -20.56 18.43
CA GLY A 40 -7.73 -20.68 18.80
C GLY A 40 -8.09 -19.80 19.99
N GLU A 41 -9.31 -19.28 19.89
CA GLU A 41 -10.06 -18.42 20.79
C GLU A 41 -10.12 -18.97 22.24
N ASN A 42 -8.97 -19.01 22.93
CA ASN A 42 -8.87 -19.46 24.31
C ASN A 42 -8.00 -18.49 25.11
N GLY A 43 -8.63 -17.39 25.55
CA GLY A 43 -8.26 -16.69 26.78
C GLY A 43 -6.85 -16.10 26.85
N MET A 44 -6.26 -15.68 25.74
CA MET A 44 -5.00 -14.93 25.78
C MET A 44 -5.30 -13.52 26.29
N SER A 45 -4.98 -13.30 27.57
CA SER A 45 -4.74 -11.96 28.10
C SER A 45 -3.87 -11.19 27.11
N TYR A 46 -4.31 -10.01 26.66
CA TYR A 46 -3.47 -9.06 25.91
C TYR A 46 -2.44 -8.43 26.85
N ASP A 47 -1.73 -9.25 27.63
CA ASP A 47 -0.53 -8.87 28.33
C ASP A 47 0.61 -9.13 27.36
N ALA A 48 0.96 -8.10 26.58
CA ALA A 48 2.16 -8.11 25.77
C ALA A 48 3.36 -8.01 26.73
N GLU A 49 3.70 -9.13 27.38
CA GLU A 49 4.97 -9.28 28.09
C GLU A 49 6.08 -8.91 27.10
N LEU A 50 6.78 -7.81 27.37
CA LEU A 50 7.93 -7.37 26.58
C LEU A 50 9.04 -8.40 26.78
N THR A 51 9.02 -9.46 25.98
CA THR A 51 10.13 -10.41 25.88
C THR A 51 11.31 -9.64 25.31
N GLN A 52 12.25 -9.27 26.19
CA GLN A 52 13.54 -8.75 25.78
C GLN A 52 14.30 -9.90 25.13
N TYR A 53 14.10 -10.07 23.82
CA TYR A 53 14.99 -10.90 23.03
C TYR A 53 16.37 -10.27 23.11
N GLU A 54 17.30 -10.94 23.81
CA GLU A 54 18.66 -10.46 24.06
C GLU A 54 19.39 -10.09 22.75
N ASN A 55 18.95 -10.65 21.60
CA ASN A 55 19.41 -10.31 20.27
C ASN A 55 18.23 -10.07 19.30
N ALA A 56 17.60 -8.89 19.37
CA ALA A 56 16.60 -8.47 18.37
C ALA A 56 17.17 -8.35 16.93
N GLU A 57 18.49 -8.46 16.78
CA GLU A 57 19.18 -8.54 15.49
C GLU A 57 19.07 -9.94 14.84
N ASP A 58 18.90 -11.00 15.63
CA ASP A 58 18.77 -12.39 15.17
C ASP A 58 17.31 -12.82 14.94
N MET A 59 16.33 -11.95 15.21
CA MET A 59 14.95 -12.23 14.83
C MET A 59 14.81 -12.24 13.32
N ALA A 60 14.32 -13.35 12.77
CA ALA A 60 14.05 -13.48 11.35
C ALA A 60 13.06 -12.40 10.88
N ARG A 61 13.43 -11.65 9.85
CA ARG A 61 12.60 -10.61 9.21
C ARG A 61 12.25 -11.03 7.78
N PRO A 62 11.36 -12.04 7.62
CA PRO A 62 11.06 -12.61 6.30
C PRO A 62 10.51 -11.56 5.31
N GLU A 63 9.91 -10.49 5.81
CA GLU A 63 9.38 -9.42 4.98
C GLU A 63 10.44 -8.60 4.23
N GLU A 64 11.70 -8.62 4.67
CA GLU A 64 12.81 -7.91 4.00
C GLU A 64 13.31 -8.66 2.75
N GLU A 65 12.97 -9.94 2.60
CA GLU A 65 13.27 -10.77 1.44
C GLU A 65 12.08 -10.94 0.49
N ARG A 66 10.90 -10.45 0.88
CA ARG A 66 9.71 -10.49 0.03
C ARG A 66 9.92 -9.65 -1.23
N ILE A 67 9.39 -10.15 -2.33
CA ILE A 67 9.28 -9.44 -3.61
C ILE A 67 7.79 -9.25 -3.95
N THR A 68 7.49 -8.24 -4.75
CA THR A 68 6.09 -7.93 -5.11
C THR A 68 5.51 -8.98 -6.03
N GLU A 69 4.18 -9.16 -6.00
CA GLU A 69 3.52 -10.09 -6.93
C GLU A 69 3.68 -9.64 -8.39
N ALA A 70 3.75 -8.33 -8.64
CA ALA A 70 4.05 -7.78 -9.95
C ALA A 70 5.45 -8.18 -10.46
N GLU A 71 6.44 -8.34 -9.56
CA GLU A 71 7.77 -8.83 -9.93
C GLU A 71 7.82 -10.36 -10.10
N LYS A 72 7.05 -11.11 -9.30
CA LYS A 72 6.98 -12.58 -9.40
C LYS A 72 6.24 -13.04 -10.66
N ASN A 73 5.12 -12.38 -10.97
CA ASN A 73 4.17 -12.82 -11.97
C ASN A 73 4.29 -11.97 -13.24
N ILE A 74 4.95 -12.54 -14.25
CA ILE A 74 5.15 -11.90 -15.56
C ILE A 74 3.81 -11.53 -16.23
N THR A 75 2.76 -12.33 -16.05
CA THR A 75 1.44 -12.03 -16.62
C THR A 75 0.84 -10.79 -15.96
N LEU A 76 0.90 -10.72 -14.63
CA LEU A 76 0.44 -9.56 -13.87
C LEU A 76 1.24 -8.30 -14.25
N GLN A 77 2.56 -8.40 -14.37
CA GLN A 77 3.41 -7.31 -14.82
C GLN A 77 2.94 -6.75 -16.18
N LYS A 78 2.75 -7.63 -17.16
CA LYS A 78 2.30 -7.24 -18.50
C LYS A 78 0.90 -6.62 -18.50
N GLN A 79 0.00 -7.13 -17.65
CA GLN A 79 -1.35 -6.57 -17.50
C GLN A 79 -1.30 -5.16 -16.91
N LEU A 80 -0.49 -4.94 -15.87
CA LEU A 80 -0.29 -3.61 -15.29
C LEU A 80 0.33 -2.62 -16.29
N GLU A 81 1.34 -3.05 -17.05
CA GLU A 81 1.95 -2.22 -18.10
C GLU A 81 0.95 -1.86 -19.22
N ALA A 82 0.08 -2.80 -19.59
CA ALA A 82 -0.95 -2.56 -20.60
C ALA A 82 -2.01 -1.56 -20.09
N LEU A 83 -2.54 -1.76 -18.88
CA LEU A 83 -3.50 -0.85 -18.26
C LEU A 83 -2.90 0.55 -18.07
N GLN A 84 -1.63 0.64 -17.67
CA GLN A 84 -0.95 1.93 -17.53
C GLN A 84 -0.92 2.68 -18.86
N ARG A 85 -0.62 2.01 -19.99
CA ARG A 85 -0.61 2.65 -21.31
C ARG A 85 -2.00 3.12 -21.74
N GLU A 86 -3.02 2.31 -21.50
CA GLU A 86 -4.41 2.66 -21.84
C GLU A 86 -4.91 3.87 -21.03
N LEU A 87 -4.60 3.91 -19.72
CA LEU A 87 -5.04 4.99 -18.85
C LEU A 87 -4.28 6.30 -19.09
N GLU A 88 -3.01 6.25 -19.49
CA GLU A 88 -2.19 7.44 -19.73
C GLU A 88 -2.79 8.35 -20.82
N GLU A 89 -3.48 7.78 -21.83
CA GLU A 89 -4.17 8.55 -22.87
C GLU A 89 -5.34 9.39 -22.33
N SER A 90 -5.96 8.93 -21.23
CA SER A 90 -7.13 9.56 -20.61
C SER A 90 -6.79 10.41 -19.37
N LYS A 91 -5.53 10.40 -18.95
CA LYS A 91 -5.07 11.01 -17.70
C LYS A 91 -5.05 12.53 -17.80
N ASP A 92 -5.78 13.20 -16.91
CA ASP A 92 -5.76 14.66 -16.77
C ASP A 92 -4.67 15.07 -15.76
N ALA A 93 -3.57 15.62 -16.27
CA ALA A 93 -2.43 16.04 -15.45
C ALA A 93 -2.78 17.13 -14.41
N GLN A 94 -3.84 17.92 -14.63
CA GLN A 94 -4.26 18.95 -13.68
C GLN A 94 -4.96 18.37 -12.44
N LYS A 95 -5.38 17.10 -12.50
CA LYS A 95 -6.05 16.40 -11.40
C LYS A 95 -5.13 15.44 -10.64
N ALA A 96 -3.82 15.46 -10.94
CA ALA A 96 -2.86 14.64 -10.23
C ALA A 96 -2.80 15.06 -8.75
N THR A 97 -2.95 14.07 -7.87
CA THR A 97 -2.79 14.28 -6.43
C THR A 97 -1.31 14.22 -6.03
N LEU A 98 -1.01 14.68 -4.82
CA LEU A 98 0.34 14.62 -4.26
C LEU A 98 0.85 13.18 -4.13
N ASN A 99 -0.05 12.23 -3.84
CA ASN A 99 0.27 10.81 -3.76
C ASN A 99 0.61 10.21 -5.13
N ASP A 100 -0.05 10.67 -6.20
CA ASP A 100 0.26 10.21 -7.56
C ASP A 100 1.66 10.61 -7.98
N VAL A 101 2.03 11.86 -7.70
CA VAL A 101 3.38 12.38 -7.96
C VAL A 101 4.45 11.61 -7.17
N LEU A 102 4.18 11.34 -5.88
CA LEU A 102 5.08 10.57 -5.04
C LEU A 102 5.22 9.11 -5.54
N HIS A 103 4.12 8.49 -5.95
CA HIS A 103 4.12 7.16 -6.50
C HIS A 103 4.93 7.09 -7.81
N GLU A 104 4.70 8.02 -8.72
CA GLU A 104 5.44 8.11 -9.99
C GLU A 104 6.95 8.27 -9.75
N GLN A 105 7.34 9.10 -8.77
CA GLN A 105 8.73 9.24 -8.37
C GLN A 105 9.31 7.95 -7.79
N ASN A 106 8.57 7.24 -6.93
CA ASN A 106 8.99 5.96 -6.36
C ASN A 106 9.21 4.91 -7.45
N VAL A 107 8.26 4.77 -8.37
CA VAL A 107 8.36 3.85 -9.52
C VAL A 107 9.55 4.20 -10.41
N LYS A 108 9.75 5.49 -10.71
CA LYS A 108 10.90 5.97 -11.50
C LYS A 108 12.25 5.67 -10.83
N GLN A 109 12.31 5.65 -9.51
CA GLN A 109 13.49 5.27 -8.73
C GLN A 109 13.63 3.75 -8.53
N GLY A 110 12.69 2.94 -9.03
CA GLY A 110 12.68 1.50 -8.82
C GLY A 110 12.40 1.08 -7.38
N ARG A 111 11.77 1.96 -6.59
CA ARG A 111 11.37 1.68 -5.20
C ARG A 111 10.04 0.94 -5.16
N ASP A 112 10.00 -0.13 -4.38
CA ASP A 112 8.78 -0.83 -4.00
C ASP A 112 8.66 -0.92 -2.46
N LYS A 113 7.55 -1.50 -2.00
CA LYS A 113 7.23 -1.66 -0.57
C LYS A 113 8.34 -2.39 0.20
N TYR A 114 8.84 -3.52 -0.30
CA TYR A 114 9.76 -4.39 0.42
C TYR A 114 11.21 -3.92 0.31
N LYS A 115 11.63 -3.41 -0.86
CA LYS A 115 12.93 -2.73 -1.04
C LYS A 115 13.06 -1.53 -0.12
N THR A 116 11.99 -0.72 -0.01
CA THR A 116 11.99 0.45 0.88
C THR A 116 12.05 0.01 2.35
N LEU A 117 11.29 -1.02 2.74
CA LEU A 117 11.31 -1.54 4.12
C LEU A 117 12.70 -2.03 4.53
N LYS A 118 13.36 -2.80 3.66
CA LYS A 118 14.74 -3.25 3.85
C LYS A 118 15.72 -2.07 3.98
N GLN A 119 15.55 -1.05 3.14
CA GLN A 119 16.42 0.13 3.16
C GLN A 119 16.32 0.92 4.48
N ILE A 120 15.10 1.25 4.93
CA ILE A 120 14.91 2.07 6.16
C ILE A 120 15.23 1.31 7.44
N ARG A 121 15.30 -0.02 7.38
CA ARG A 121 15.70 -0.87 8.51
C ARG A 121 17.18 -1.20 8.54
N SER A 122 17.94 -0.74 7.55
CA SER A 122 19.39 -0.89 7.55
C SER A 122 20.04 -0.07 8.68
N GLY A 123 21.21 -0.54 9.13
CA GLY A 123 21.89 0.04 10.28
C GLY A 123 21.36 -0.46 11.62
N ASN A 124 22.10 -0.19 12.69
CA ASN A 124 21.71 -0.57 14.04
C ASN A 124 20.57 0.33 14.56
N THR A 125 19.94 -0.08 15.66
CA THR A 125 18.84 0.67 16.28
C THR A 125 19.26 2.08 16.66
N LYS A 126 20.48 2.27 17.18
CA LYS A 126 20.99 3.60 17.54
C LYS A 126 21.00 4.55 16.33
N HIS A 127 21.54 4.12 15.19
CA HIS A 127 21.62 4.94 13.99
C HIS A 127 20.24 5.36 13.48
N ARG A 128 19.26 4.45 13.52
CA ARG A 128 17.88 4.76 13.10
C ARG A 128 17.19 5.74 14.05
N VAL A 129 17.46 5.64 15.35
CA VAL A 129 16.99 6.61 16.35
C VAL A 129 17.67 7.97 16.15
N ASP A 130 19.00 8.00 15.99
CA ASP A 130 19.75 9.22 15.73
C ASP A 130 19.27 9.93 14.45
N GLN A 131 18.95 9.18 13.39
CA GLN A 131 18.37 9.72 12.15
C GLN A 131 16.97 10.30 12.39
N PHE A 132 16.13 9.61 13.16
CA PHE A 132 14.78 10.06 13.46
C PHE A 132 14.77 11.37 14.27
N GLU A 133 15.63 11.49 15.28
CA GLU A 133 15.75 12.70 16.11
C GLU A 133 16.37 13.90 15.35
N ALA A 134 16.95 13.67 14.17
CA ALA A 134 17.56 14.70 13.33
C ALA A 134 16.63 15.23 12.22
N LEU A 135 15.43 14.67 12.06
CA LEU A 135 14.40 15.10 11.10
C LEU A 135 13.52 16.22 11.65
#